data_AF-A0A7L1IYR1-F1
#
_entry.id   AF-A0A7L1IYR1-F1
#
_cell.length_a   1.000
_cell.length_b   1.000
_cell.length_c   1.000
_cell.angle_alpha   90.00
_cell.angle_beta   90.00
_cell.angle_gamma   90.00
#
_symmetry.space_group_name_H-M   'P 1'
#
loop_
_entity.id
_entity.type
_entity.pdbx_description
1 polymer ?
#
loop_
_entity_poly.entity_id
_entity_poly.type
_entity_poly.pdbx_seq_one_letter_code
_entity_poly.pdbx_strand_id
1 'polypeptide(L)'
;DIIIIDLKDCFFTIPLHPDDAPKFAFSVLSLNRQAPMQRYHWVVLPQGTKNSPTLCQTYVDYALQRVRRDNPELIIYHYMDDILVAGQVGSKLHALIPDLE
;
A
#
# COMPACT_ATOMS: atom_id res chain seq x y z
N ASP A 1 -5.73 -18.24 16.01
CA ASP A 1 -5.45 -16.80 16.19
C ASP A 1 -5.55 -16.07 14.87
N ILE A 2 -6.01 -14.81 14.91
CA ILE A 2 -6.19 -13.94 13.76
C ILE A 2 -5.51 -12.61 14.06
N ILE A 3 -4.73 -12.10 13.11
CA ILE A 3 -4.16 -10.76 13.12
C ILE A 3 -4.58 -10.05 11.84
N ILE A 4 -4.87 -8.76 11.97
CA ILE A 4 -5.12 -7.85 10.84
C ILE A 4 -4.03 -6.78 10.91
N ILE A 5 -3.32 -6.61 9.79
CA ILE A 5 -2.27 -5.60 9.62
C ILE A 5 -2.77 -4.57 8.61
N ASP A 6 -2.83 -3.32 9.04
CA ASP A 6 -3.12 -2.17 8.17
C ASP A 6 -1.82 -1.68 7.52
N LEU A 7 -1.75 -1.76 6.20
CA LEU A 7 -0.66 -1.23 5.38
C LEU A 7 -0.85 0.26 5.19
N LYS A 8 -0.72 0.99 6.28
CA LYS A 8 -0.87 2.44 6.27
C LYS A 8 0.02 3.05 5.20
N ASP A 9 -0.59 3.89 4.36
CA ASP A 9 0.10 4.63 3.30
C ASP A 9 0.80 3.75 2.23
N CYS A 10 0.32 2.50 1.99
CA CYS A 10 0.91 1.57 1.00
C CYS A 10 1.16 2.22 -0.37
N PHE A 11 0.20 3.05 -0.83
CA PHE A 11 0.28 3.73 -2.11
C PHE A 11 1.48 4.68 -2.20
N PHE A 12 1.82 5.38 -1.10
CA PHE A 12 2.92 6.34 -1.08
C PHE A 12 4.29 5.68 -1.09
N THR A 13 4.38 4.38 -0.85
CA THR A 13 5.63 3.62 -0.97
C THR A 13 5.98 3.23 -2.41
N ILE A 14 5.02 3.36 -3.35
CA ILE A 14 5.20 2.92 -4.73
C ILE A 14 5.56 4.13 -5.60
N PRO A 15 6.79 4.21 -6.15
CA PRO A 15 7.21 5.33 -6.97
C PRO A 15 6.47 5.34 -8.31
N LEU A 16 6.12 6.54 -8.78
CA LEU A 16 5.66 6.73 -10.15
C LEU A 16 6.86 6.91 -11.08
N HIS A 17 6.72 6.44 -12.32
CA HIS A 17 7.70 6.76 -13.34
C HIS A 17 7.71 8.29 -13.58
N PRO A 18 8.89 8.95 -13.70
CA PRO A 18 8.96 10.39 -13.89
C PRO A 18 8.14 10.92 -15.08
N ASP A 19 8.05 10.15 -16.17
CA ASP A 19 7.27 10.51 -17.36
C ASP A 19 5.75 10.44 -17.13
N ASP A 20 5.30 9.71 -16.10
CA ASP A 20 3.89 9.60 -15.72
C ASP A 20 3.48 10.67 -14.71
N ALA A 21 4.42 11.19 -13.91
CA ALA A 21 4.14 12.17 -12.86
C ALA A 21 3.32 13.39 -13.36
N PRO A 22 3.60 14.01 -14.53
CA PRO A 22 2.80 15.13 -15.04
C PRO A 22 1.32 14.80 -15.28
N LYS A 23 0.96 13.53 -15.48
CA LYS A 23 -0.44 13.08 -15.67
C LYS A 23 -1.24 13.15 -14.37
N PHE A 24 -0.56 13.14 -13.22
CA PHE A 24 -1.14 13.24 -11.89
C PHE A 24 -0.97 14.65 -11.28
N ALA A 25 -0.96 15.69 -12.12
CA ALA A 25 -0.85 17.05 -11.65
C ALA A 25 -2.17 17.58 -11.06
N PHE A 26 -2.08 18.39 -10.00
CA PHE A 26 -3.20 19.08 -9.36
C PHE A 26 -2.82 20.53 -9.03
N SER A 27 -3.84 21.37 -8.81
CA SER A 27 -3.67 22.78 -8.48
C SER A 27 -4.18 23.09 -7.08
N VAL A 28 -3.38 23.78 -6.29
CA VAL A 28 -3.77 24.29 -4.97
C VAL A 28 -4.21 25.75 -5.14
N LEU A 29 -5.44 26.04 -4.75
CA LEU A 29 -6.02 27.38 -4.82
C LEU A 29 -5.52 28.25 -3.66
N SER A 30 -5.33 29.55 -3.91
CA SER A 30 -5.06 30.53 -2.86
C SER A 30 -6.37 31.06 -2.26
N LEU A 31 -6.33 31.47 -0.99
CA LEU A 31 -7.46 32.12 -0.32
C LEU A 31 -7.86 33.37 -1.10
N ASN A 32 -9.13 33.46 -1.50
CA ASN A 32 -9.69 34.61 -2.24
C ASN A 32 -8.85 35.04 -3.47
N ARG A 33 -8.15 34.11 -4.13
CA ARG A 33 -7.29 34.38 -5.30
C ARG A 33 -6.16 35.39 -5.03
N GLN A 34 -5.68 35.49 -3.78
CA GLN A 34 -4.60 36.41 -3.40
C GLN A 34 -3.26 36.12 -4.09
N ALA A 35 -3.06 34.90 -4.60
CA ALA A 35 -1.88 34.51 -5.37
C ALA A 35 -2.27 33.60 -6.55
N PRO A 36 -1.44 33.48 -7.60
CA PRO A 36 -1.62 32.49 -8.64
C PRO A 36 -1.75 31.07 -8.06
N MET A 37 -2.53 30.22 -8.74
CA MET A 37 -2.66 28.81 -8.35
C MET A 37 -1.31 28.12 -8.44
N GLN A 38 -0.94 27.38 -7.39
CA GLN A 38 0.28 26.57 -7.40
C GLN A 38 -0.03 25.19 -7.97
N ARG A 39 0.82 24.71 -8.89
CA ARG A 39 0.64 23.40 -9.53
C ARG A 39 1.67 22.42 -8.98
N TYR A 40 1.18 21.26 -8.57
CA TYR A 40 1.96 20.15 -8.04
C TYR A 40 1.65 18.89 -8.84
N HIS A 41 2.46 17.86 -8.66
CA HIS A 41 2.23 16.53 -9.22
C HIS A 41 2.72 15.47 -8.25
N TRP A 42 2.10 14.29 -8.31
CA TRP A 42 2.51 13.17 -7.47
C TRP A 42 3.76 12.50 -8.04
N VAL A 43 4.70 12.17 -7.14
CA VAL A 43 5.91 11.39 -7.44
C VAL A 43 5.79 9.92 -7.03
N VAL A 44 4.72 9.61 -6.29
CA VAL A 44 4.33 8.28 -5.82
C VAL A 44 2.88 8.05 -6.18
N LEU A 45 2.43 6.80 -6.12
CA LEU A 45 1.09 6.43 -6.55
C LEU A 45 0.01 7.16 -5.72
N PRO A 46 -0.87 7.99 -6.33
CA PRO A 46 -1.86 8.75 -5.58
C PRO A 46 -3.08 7.90 -5.22
N GLN A 47 -3.58 8.12 -4.00
CA GLN A 47 -4.81 7.50 -3.52
C GLN A 47 -6.02 7.96 -4.35
N GLY A 48 -7.00 7.07 -4.52
CA GLY A 48 -8.27 7.38 -5.20
C GLY A 48 -8.24 7.22 -6.73
N THR A 49 -7.13 6.77 -7.32
CA THR A 49 -7.12 6.40 -8.74
C THR A 49 -7.53 4.95 -8.93
N LYS A 50 -8.34 4.68 -9.97
CA LYS A 50 -8.98 3.36 -10.21
C LYS A 50 -8.00 2.18 -10.20
N ASN A 51 -6.79 2.39 -10.71
CA ASN A 51 -5.79 1.32 -10.86
C ASN A 51 -4.82 1.23 -9.68
N SER A 52 -4.84 2.18 -8.75
CA SER A 52 -3.93 2.16 -7.60
C SER A 52 -4.08 0.91 -6.74
N PRO A 53 -5.31 0.46 -6.43
CA PRO A 53 -5.49 -0.77 -5.66
C PRO A 53 -4.85 -1.99 -6.32
N THR A 54 -5.02 -2.15 -7.65
CA THR A 54 -4.44 -3.28 -8.38
C THR A 54 -2.91 -3.25 -8.40
N LEU A 55 -2.32 -2.05 -8.50
CA LEU A 55 -0.87 -1.87 -8.45
C LEU A 55 -0.32 -2.15 -7.04
N CYS A 56 -0.93 -1.62 -5.97
CA CYS A 56 -0.52 -1.93 -4.60
C CYS A 56 -0.69 -3.42 -4.31
N GLN A 57 -1.79 -4.05 -4.74
CA GLN A 57 -2.01 -5.48 -4.63
C GLN A 57 -0.89 -6.30 -5.27
N THR A 58 -0.49 -5.97 -6.51
CA THR A 58 0.57 -6.71 -7.21
C THR A 58 1.92 -6.58 -6.49
N TYR A 59 2.22 -5.39 -5.97
CA TYR A 59 3.47 -5.11 -5.27
C TYR A 59 3.55 -5.86 -3.92
N VAL A 60 2.48 -5.77 -3.12
CA VAL A 60 2.40 -6.45 -1.82
C VAL A 60 2.33 -7.96 -2.01
N ASP A 61 1.60 -8.46 -3.02
CA ASP A 61 1.55 -9.89 -3.34
C ASP A 61 2.96 -10.45 -3.60
N TYR A 62 3.77 -9.72 -4.37
CA TYR A 62 5.18 -10.06 -4.61
C TYR A 62 6.00 -10.09 -3.31
N ALA A 63 5.85 -9.08 -2.44
CA ALA A 63 6.54 -9.03 -1.15
C ALA A 63 6.14 -10.20 -0.22
N LEU A 64 4.86 -10.58 -0.22
CA LEU A 64 4.33 -11.67 0.60
C LEU A 64 4.69 -13.08 0.09
N GLN A 65 5.23 -13.22 -1.14
CA GLN A 65 5.55 -14.55 -1.71
C GLN A 65 6.49 -15.36 -0.82
N ARG A 66 7.51 -14.72 -0.25
CA ARG A 66 8.46 -15.39 0.64
C ARG A 66 7.79 -15.83 1.94
N VAL A 67 7.03 -14.93 2.58
CA VAL A 67 6.33 -15.22 3.84
C VAL A 67 5.35 -16.37 3.68
N ARG A 68 4.58 -16.39 2.59
CA ARG A 68 3.65 -17.49 2.27
C ARG A 68 4.36 -18.81 2.01
N ARG A 69 5.53 -18.78 1.36
CA ARG A 69 6.34 -19.99 1.09
C ARG A 69 6.92 -20.57 2.37
N ASP A 70 7.41 -19.71 3.25
CA ASP A 70 8.10 -20.11 4.48
C ASP A 70 7.10 -20.55 5.58
N ASN A 71 5.81 -20.19 5.45
CA ASN A 71 4.75 -20.48 6.42
C ASN A 71 3.48 -21.06 5.74
N PRO A 72 3.55 -22.25 5.12
CA PRO A 72 2.44 -22.84 4.36
C PRO A 72 1.21 -23.22 5.22
N GLU A 73 1.37 -23.29 6.53
CA GLU A 73 0.30 -23.57 7.49
C GLU A 73 -0.56 -22.33 7.83
N LEU A 74 -0.11 -21.13 7.45
CA LEU A 74 -0.82 -19.88 7.71
C LEU A 74 -1.71 -19.50 6.51
N ILE A 75 -2.88 -18.94 6.82
CA ILE A 75 -3.74 -18.31 5.83
C ILE A 75 -3.39 -16.82 5.80
N ILE A 76 -2.83 -16.36 4.69
CA ILE A 76 -2.47 -14.94 4.47
C ILE A 76 -3.31 -14.38 3.33
N TYR A 77 -4.28 -13.53 3.66
CA TYR A 77 -5.15 -12.86 2.70
C TYR A 77 -4.81 -11.38 2.64
N HIS A 78 -4.59 -10.85 1.44
CA HIS A 78 -4.31 -9.43 1.23
C HIS A 78 -5.47 -8.81 0.45
N TYR A 79 -6.07 -7.76 1.00
CA TYR A 79 -7.14 -7.00 0.38
C TYR A 79 -6.88 -5.51 0.53
N MET A 80 -6.61 -4.83 -0.57
CA MET A 80 -6.39 -3.38 -0.60
C MET A 80 -5.21 -2.97 0.31
N ASP A 81 -5.49 -2.31 1.41
CA ASP A 81 -4.58 -1.88 2.45
C ASP A 81 -4.54 -2.84 3.67
N ASP A 82 -5.36 -3.88 3.71
CA ASP A 82 -5.39 -4.82 4.84
C ASP A 82 -4.74 -6.17 4.49
N ILE A 83 -3.88 -6.68 5.39
CA ILE A 83 -3.44 -8.08 5.39
C ILE A 83 -4.06 -8.79 6.59
N LEU A 84 -4.85 -9.82 6.32
CA LEU A 84 -5.31 -10.77 7.32
C LEU A 84 -4.35 -11.97 7.37
N VAL A 85 -3.87 -12.29 8.56
CA VAL A 85 -3.06 -13.49 8.84
C VAL A 85 -3.81 -14.34 9.86
N ALA A 86 -4.09 -15.59 9.53
CA ALA A 86 -4.77 -16.53 10.40
C ALA A 86 -3.99 -17.85 10.53
N GLY A 87 -3.93 -18.38 11.75
CA GLY A 87 -3.26 -19.62 12.07
C GLY A 87 -3.92 -20.35 13.24
N GLN A 88 -3.55 -21.61 13.48
CA GLN A 88 -4.03 -22.36 14.65
C GLN A 88 -3.50 -21.74 15.96
N VAL A 89 -4.21 -21.97 17.07
CA VAL A 89 -3.79 -21.51 18.41
C VAL A 89 -2.43 -22.14 18.75
N GLY A 90 -1.44 -21.31 19.08
CA GLY A 90 -0.06 -21.75 19.35
C GLY A 90 0.86 -21.85 18.12
N SER A 91 0.39 -21.44 16.94
CA SER A 91 1.24 -21.25 15.76
C SER A 91 2.24 -20.10 15.96
N LYS A 92 3.30 -20.05 15.15
CA LYS A 92 4.34 -18.99 15.17
C LYS A 92 3.84 -17.61 14.72
N LEU A 93 2.52 -17.42 14.64
CA LEU A 93 1.85 -16.22 14.14
C LEU A 93 2.37 -14.93 14.79
N HIS A 94 2.55 -14.91 16.12
CA HIS A 94 3.10 -13.74 16.82
C HIS A 94 4.59 -13.51 16.58
N ALA A 95 5.36 -14.54 16.19
CA ALA A 95 6.76 -14.41 15.84
C ALA A 95 6.96 -13.87 14.41
N LEU A 96 5.91 -13.87 13.59
CA LEU A 96 5.94 -13.40 12.20
C LEU A 96 5.68 -11.89 12.06
N ILE A 97 5.12 -11.25 13.09
CA ILE A 97 4.78 -9.82 13.07
C ILE A 97 6.00 -8.94 12.73
N PRO A 98 7.20 -9.15 13.32
CA PRO A 98 8.36 -8.31 13.00
C PRO A 98 8.87 -8.46 11.56
N ASP A 99 8.55 -9.55 10.87
CA ASP A 99 8.94 -9.77 9.47
C ASP A 99 7.93 -9.15 8.47
N LEU A 100 6.78 -8.71 8.97
CA LEU A 100 5.68 -8.11 8.20
C LEU A 100 5.55 -6.59 8.41
N GLU A 101 6.20 -6.02 9.42
CA GLU A 101 6.38 -4.56 9.64
C GLU A 101 7.60 -4.03 8.85
#